data_AF-A0A9X2ZXL2-F1
#
_entry.id   AF-A0A9X2ZXL2-F1
#
_cell.length_a   1.000
_cell.length_b   1.000
_cell.length_c   1.000
_cell.angle_alpha   90.00
_cell.angle_beta   90.00
_cell.angle_gamma   90.00
#
_symmetry.space_group_name_H-M   'P 1'
#
loop_
_entity.id
_entity.type
_entity.pdbx_description
1 polymer ?
#
loop_
_entity_poly.entity_id
_entity_poly.type
_entity_poly.pdbx_seq_one_letter_code
_entity_poly.pdbx_strand_id
1 'polypeptide(L)'
;MDRAETVLDEEVESLRTKGLEVTLDVRGGHPAAEILDAAREDGSAFITLGTHGRTGLEHLLTGSVAEKVLRQAPCPVCAVKPFGRSLVDGDDIADA
;
A
#
# COMPACT_ATOMS: atom_id res chain seq x y z
N MET A 1 13.96 -1.68 -6.18
CA MET A 1 13.75 -0.74 -5.07
C MET A 1 13.81 0.68 -5.60
N ASP A 2 14.86 1.04 -6.34
CA ASP A 2 15.03 2.37 -6.98
C ASP A 2 13.80 2.87 -7.77
N ARG A 3 13.18 2.01 -8.58
CA ARG A 3 11.94 2.36 -9.32
C ARG A 3 10.77 2.69 -8.38
N ALA A 4 10.60 1.93 -7.30
CA ALA A 4 9.50 2.12 -6.36
C ALA A 4 9.64 3.45 -5.61
N GLU A 5 10.87 3.80 -5.23
CA GLU A 5 11.18 5.12 -4.63
C GLU A 5 10.87 6.24 -5.62
N THR A 6 11.39 6.14 -6.85
CA THR A 6 11.19 7.18 -7.88
C THR A 6 9.70 7.43 -8.19
N VAL A 7 8.89 6.37 -8.27
CA VAL A 7 7.45 6.50 -8.53
C VAL A 7 6.72 7.21 -7.39
N LEU A 8 7.19 7.05 -6.15
CA LEU A 8 6.55 7.62 -4.96
C LEU A 8 7.06 9.04 -4.63
N ASP A 9 8.25 9.41 -5.07
CA ASP A 9 8.86 10.73 -4.78
C ASP A 9 7.96 11.90 -5.19
N GLU A 10 7.37 11.85 -6.39
CA GLU A 10 6.47 12.91 -6.87
C GLU A 10 5.25 13.11 -5.96
N GLU A 11 4.67 12.01 -5.47
CA GLU A 11 3.48 12.04 -4.62
C GLU A 11 3.84 12.45 -3.18
N VAL A 12 4.98 12.01 -2.66
CA VAL A 12 5.50 12.42 -1.35
C VAL A 12 5.72 13.93 -1.32
N GLU A 13 6.38 14.49 -2.33
CA GLU A 13 6.61 15.94 -2.43
C GLU A 13 5.31 16.74 -2.59
N SER A 14 4.35 16.21 -3.36
CA SER A 14 3.00 16.78 -3.49
C SER A 14 2.27 16.86 -2.15
N LEU A 15 2.35 15.81 -1.33
CA LEU A 15 1.74 15.78 0.01
C LEU A 15 2.47 16.70 1.00
N ARG A 16 3.80 16.75 0.96
CA ARG A 16 4.60 17.66 1.77
C ARG A 16 4.31 19.12 1.46
N THR A 17 4.13 19.46 0.18
CA THR A 17 3.73 20.82 -0.24
C THR A 17 2.35 21.23 0.30
N LYS A 18 1.49 20.25 0.63
CA LYS A 18 0.20 20.50 1.32
C LYS A 18 0.34 20.61 2.84
N GLY A 19 1.57 20.61 3.37
CA GLY A 19 1.87 20.74 4.79
C GLY A 19 1.73 19.44 5.60
N LEU A 20 1.69 18.28 4.94
CA LEU A 20 1.65 16.98 5.61
C LEU A 20 3.07 16.50 5.91
N GLU A 21 3.28 15.98 7.12
CA GLU A 21 4.49 15.19 7.42
C GLU A 21 4.34 13.82 6.76
N VAL A 22 5.25 13.51 5.83
CA VAL A 22 5.25 12.26 5.05
C VAL A 22 6.64 11.65 5.06
N THR A 23 6.68 10.39 5.47
CA THR A 23 7.86 9.51 5.41
C THR A 23 7.63 8.47 4.33
N LEU A 24 8.64 8.23 3.50
CA LEU A 24 8.66 7.15 2.52
C LEU A 24 9.46 5.99 3.09
N ASP A 25 8.87 4.81 3.11
CA ASP A 25 9.51 3.55 3.50
C ASP A 25 9.27 2.50 2.40
N VAL A 26 10.34 2.02 1.78
CA VAL A 26 10.32 1.02 0.71
C VAL A 26 11.03 -0.23 1.21
N ARG A 27 10.25 -1.30 1.39
CA ARG A 27 10.73 -2.59 1.89
C ARG A 27 10.72 -3.67 0.82
N GLY A 28 11.61 -4.66 0.99
CA GLY A 28 11.68 -5.84 0.13
C GLY A 28 11.44 -7.09 0.93
N GLY A 29 10.58 -7.97 0.44
CA GLY A 29 10.19 -9.18 1.15
C GLY A 29 8.78 -9.61 0.80
N HIS A 30 8.15 -10.37 1.69
CA HIS A 30 6.76 -10.75 1.52
C HIS A 30 5.85 -9.59 1.94
N PRO A 31 5.03 -9.00 1.04
CA PRO A 31 4.37 -7.72 1.28
C PRO A 31 3.55 -7.66 2.57
N ALA A 32 2.77 -8.71 2.86
CA ALA A 32 1.95 -8.75 4.07
C ALA A 32 2.80 -8.79 5.35
N ALA A 33 3.96 -9.47 5.33
CA ALA A 33 4.84 -9.49 6.50
C ALA A 33 5.46 -8.11 6.72
N GLU A 34 6.02 -7.51 5.67
CA GLU A 34 6.65 -6.20 5.73
C GLU A 34 5.68 -5.09 6.17
N ILE A 35 4.43 -5.10 5.70
CA ILE A 35 3.40 -4.14 6.13
C ILE A 35 3.09 -4.31 7.63
N LEU A 36 2.97 -5.54 8.11
CA LEU A 36 2.66 -5.83 9.51
C LEU A 36 3.82 -5.47 10.44
N ASP A 37 5.06 -5.69 10.00
CA ASP A 37 6.25 -5.36 10.76
C ASP A 37 6.47 -3.85 10.82
N ALA A 38 6.31 -3.14 9.69
CA ALA A 38 6.33 -1.67 9.66
C ALA A 38 5.29 -1.08 10.64
N ALA A 39 4.06 -1.59 10.61
CA ALA A 39 3.01 -1.10 11.51
C ALA A 39 3.32 -1.32 13.00
N ARG A 40 4.06 -2.38 13.35
CA ARG A 40 4.50 -2.66 14.72
C ARG A 40 5.67 -1.76 15.12
N GLU A 41 6.65 -1.61 14.24
CA GLU A 41 7.85 -0.78 14.46
C GLU A 41 7.49 0.69 14.64
N ASP A 42 6.60 1.21 13.79
CA ASP A 42 6.17 2.60 13.82
C ASP A 42 5.10 2.87 14.89
N GLY A 43 4.51 1.82 15.46
CA GLY A 43 3.36 1.95 16.35
C GLY A 43 2.16 2.59 15.65
N SER A 44 1.91 2.23 14.38
CA SER A 44 0.88 2.85 13.55
C SER A 44 -0.51 2.73 14.18
N ALA A 45 -1.22 3.85 14.28
CA ALA A 45 -2.59 3.88 14.80
C ALA A 45 -3.64 3.37 13.79
N PHE A 46 -3.30 3.33 12.50
CA PHE A 46 -4.21 2.98 11.42
C PHE A 46 -3.45 2.60 10.15
N ILE A 47 -3.98 1.65 9.37
CA ILE A 47 -3.43 1.28 8.06
C ILE A 47 -4.46 1.54 6.98
N THR A 48 -4.04 2.19 5.89
CA THR A 48 -4.82 2.30 4.65
C THR A 48 -4.18 1.43 3.57
N LEU A 49 -4.98 0.56 2.94
CA LEU A 49 -4.54 -0.27 1.83
C LEU A 49 -5.32 0.08 0.56
N GLY A 50 -4.60 0.35 -0.53
CA GLY A 50 -5.19 0.34 -1.87
C GLY A 50 -5.46 -1.09 -2.33
N THR A 51 -6.67 -1.35 -2.84
CA THR A 51 -7.00 -2.64 -3.46
C THR A 51 -6.82 -2.57 -4.98
N HIS A 52 -6.39 -3.66 -5.62
CA HIS A 52 -6.21 -3.70 -7.08
C HIS A 52 -7.55 -3.98 -7.79
N GLY A 53 -7.81 -3.26 -8.88
CA GLY A 53 -9.08 -3.23 -9.61
C GLY A 53 -9.10 -4.02 -10.93
N ARG A 54 -8.40 -5.15 -11.03
CA ARG A 54 -8.56 -6.06 -12.19
C ARG A 54 -9.23 -7.35 -11.72
N THR A 55 -10.42 -7.63 -12.26
CA THR A 55 -11.31 -8.79 -12.02
C THR A 55 -12.39 -8.68 -10.92
N GLY A 56 -13.23 -7.64 -10.98
CA GLY A 56 -14.58 -7.70 -10.40
C GLY A 56 -14.67 -7.74 -8.87
N LEU A 57 -15.87 -7.45 -8.34
CA LEU A 57 -16.12 -7.47 -6.89
C LEU A 57 -16.01 -8.86 -6.26
N GLU A 58 -15.87 -9.93 -7.04
CA GLU A 58 -15.93 -11.32 -6.55
C GLU A 58 -14.63 -11.79 -5.87
N HIS A 59 -13.51 -11.06 -6.04
CA HIS A 59 -12.19 -11.44 -5.48
C HIS A 59 -11.58 -10.41 -4.53
N LEU A 60 -12.30 -9.37 -4.11
CA LEU A 60 -11.77 -8.34 -3.18
C LEU A 60 -11.40 -8.89 -1.79
N LEU A 61 -11.92 -10.07 -1.43
CA LEU A 61 -11.53 -10.84 -0.22
C LEU A 61 -10.49 -11.93 -0.52
N THR A 62 -10.04 -12.03 -1.77
CA THR A 62 -9.06 -13.02 -2.28
C THR A 62 -7.75 -12.33 -2.69
N GLY A 63 -7.46 -11.15 -2.16
CA GLY A 63 -6.11 -10.59 -2.22
C GLY A 63 -5.31 -11.17 -1.06
N SER A 64 -4.41 -12.13 -1.31
CA SER A 64 -3.64 -12.83 -0.26
C SER A 64 -2.92 -11.87 0.70
N VAL A 65 -2.50 -10.70 0.21
CA VAL A 65 -1.86 -9.65 1.01
C VAL A 65 -2.88 -8.89 1.86
N ALA A 66 -3.90 -8.29 1.24
CA ALA A 66 -4.89 -7.48 1.94
C ALA A 66 -5.65 -8.31 2.99
N GLU A 67 -6.02 -9.55 2.65
CA GLU A 67 -6.65 -10.48 3.59
C GLU A 67 -5.74 -10.74 4.79
N LYS A 68 -4.46 -11.04 4.55
CA LYS A 68 -3.50 -11.33 5.62
C LYS A 68 -3.27 -10.12 6.53
N VAL A 69 -3.18 -8.91 5.97
CA VAL A 69 -3.05 -7.68 6.76
C VAL A 69 -4.34 -7.42 7.56
N LEU A 70 -5.52 -7.52 6.94
CA LEU A 70 -6.81 -7.34 7.62
C LEU A 70 -6.99 -8.29 8.82
N ARG A 71 -6.47 -9.51 8.72
CA ARG A 71 -6.56 -10.52 9.79
C ARG A 71 -5.53 -10.35 10.90
N GLN A 72 -4.38 -9.74 10.63
CA GLN A 72 -3.20 -9.80 11.52
C GLN A 72 -2.68 -8.43 11.95
N ALA A 73 -3.23 -7.33 11.43
CA ALA A 73 -2.78 -5.98 11.76
C ALA A 73 -2.89 -5.68 13.26
N PRO A 74 -1.91 -4.95 13.82
CA PRO A 74 -1.97 -4.52 15.22
C PRO A 74 -2.96 -3.37 15.45
N CYS A 75 -3.53 -2.80 14.39
CA CYS A 75 -4.41 -1.63 14.42
C CYS A 75 -5.50 -1.71 13.34
N PRO A 76 -6.53 -0.83 13.38
CA PRO A 76 -7.59 -0.83 12.39
C PRO A 76 -7.07 -0.63 10.96
N VAL A 77 -7.67 -1.34 10.02
CA VAL A 77 -7.29 -1.32 8.60
C VAL A 77 -8.48 -0.87 7.76
N CYS A 78 -8.23 0.03 6.81
CA CYS A 78 -9.20 0.43 5.78
C CYS A 78 -8.70 0.02 4.40
N ALA A 79 -9.47 -0.87 3.77
CA ALA A 79 -9.27 -1.23 2.37
C ALA A 79 -10.05 -0.26 1.48
N VAL A 80 -9.34 0.46 0.63
CA VAL A 80 -9.89 1.48 -0.25
C VAL A 80 -9.96 0.93 -1.68
N LYS A 81 -11.13 1.08 -2.32
CA LYS A 81 -11.28 0.78 -3.74
C LYS A 81 -10.48 1.79 -4.56
N PRO A 82 -9.76 1.35 -5.61
CA PRO A 82 -8.96 2.27 -6.40
C PRO A 82 -9.88 3.24 -7.13
N PHE A 83 -9.50 4.52 -7.11
CA PHE A 83 -10.14 5.60 -7.87
C PHE A 83 -9.06 6.54 -8.38
N GLY A 84 -9.28 7.17 -9.54
CA GLY A 84 -8.34 8.13 -10.11
C GLY A 84 -7.20 7.50 -10.92
N ARG A 85 -6.04 8.16 -10.92
CA ARG A 85 -4.83 7.77 -11.69
C ARG A 85 -4.04 6.68 -10.97
N SER A 86 -3.55 5.68 -11.71
CA SER A 86 -2.60 4.69 -11.19
C SER A 86 -1.20 5.29 -11.05
N LEU A 87 -0.51 4.99 -9.95
CA LEU A 87 0.88 5.38 -9.73
C LEU A 87 1.87 4.47 -10.48
N VAL A 88 1.44 3.24 -10.80
CA VAL A 88 2.23 2.24 -11.53
C VAL A 88 1.56 1.89 -12.85
N ASP A 89 2.37 1.52 -13.84
CA ASP A 89 1.85 1.11 -15.15
C ASP A 89 1.19 -0.28 -15.07
N GLY A 90 0.23 -0.55 -15.95
CA GLY A 90 -0.58 -1.77 -15.90
C GLY A 90 0.18 -3.09 -16.12
N ASP A 91 1.40 -3.01 -16.65
CA ASP A 91 2.29 -4.14 -16.87
C ASP A 91 3.09 -4.49 -15.60
N ASP A 92 3.37 -3.52 -14.72
CA ASP A 92 4.13 -3.74 -13.46
C ASP A 92 3.33 -4.56 -12.43
N ILE A 93 2.00 -4.60 -12.57
CA ILE A 93 1.08 -5.28 -11.64
C ILE A 93 0.96 -6.78 -11.97
N ALA A 94 1.43 -7.22 -13.15
CA ALA A 94 1.30 -8.61 -13.58
C ALA A 94 2.29 -9.57 -12.89
N ASP A 95 3.33 -9.03 -12.24
CA ASP A 95 4.46 -9.76 -11.68
C ASP A 95 4.50 -9.80 -10.13
N ALA A 96 3.47 -9.32 -9.45
CA ALA A 96 3.41 -9.15 -7.98
C ALA A 96 2.49 -10.15 -7.25
#